data_AF-A0A6B2S993-F1
#
_entry.id   AF-A0A6B2S993-F1
#
_cell.length_a   1.000
_cell.length_b   1.000
_cell.length_c   1.000
_cell.angle_alpha   90.00
_cell.angle_beta   90.00
_cell.angle_gamma   90.00
#
_symmetry.space_group_name_H-M   'P 1'
#
loop_
_entity.id
_entity.type
_entity.pdbx_description
1 polymer ?
#
loop_
_entity_poly.entity_id
_entity_poly.type
_entity_poly.pdbx_seq_one_letter_code
_entity_poly.pdbx_strand_id
1 'polypeptide(L)'
;MLDHTSRRQIARARALLSLGRYDHAVQASHIAWQDAANRPAGADMLDAMIDVHCAAAMADMAPEHFADAEQWLNCAYNHDPTNVRVRGLLAERTFRHAVELDRRGERDEAIEALGKCLTWDPEHAEADALLRRLNRGGRNRRGRGDVLGQRSLEPPP
;
A
#
# COMPACT_ATOMS: atom_id res chain seq x y z
N MET A 1 2.68 -39.02 -2.77
CA MET A 1 3.63 -38.93 -1.65
C MET A 1 3.57 -37.50 -1.16
N LEU A 2 3.15 -37.28 0.09
CA LEU A 2 2.72 -35.97 0.60
C LEU A 2 3.87 -34.95 0.64
N ASP A 3 3.55 -33.73 0.22
CA ASP A 3 4.43 -32.59 0.04
C ASP A 3 4.98 -32.04 1.37
N HIS A 4 5.92 -32.77 1.98
CA HIS A 4 6.43 -32.47 3.32
C HIS A 4 7.30 -31.21 3.33
N THR A 5 8.01 -30.93 2.22
CA THR A 5 8.93 -29.79 2.11
C THR A 5 8.18 -28.47 1.97
N SER A 6 7.24 -28.34 1.01
CA SER A 6 6.45 -27.11 0.89
C SER A 6 5.62 -26.84 2.14
N ARG A 7 5.02 -27.88 2.74
CA ARG A 7 4.28 -27.74 4.00
C ARG A 7 5.15 -27.26 5.16
N ARG A 8 6.39 -27.73 5.24
CA ARG A 8 7.34 -27.25 6.26
C ARG A 8 7.71 -25.79 6.03
N GLN A 9 7.92 -25.38 4.78
CA GLN A 9 8.29 -24.00 4.46
C GLN A 9 7.14 -23.03 4.71
N ILE A 10 5.89 -23.37 4.38
CA ILE A 10 4.75 -22.50 4.68
C ILE A 10 4.48 -22.41 6.18
N ALA A 11 4.67 -23.51 6.94
CA ALA A 11 4.61 -23.47 8.40
C ALA A 11 5.69 -22.56 9.00
N ARG A 12 6.91 -22.62 8.44
CA ARG A 12 8.00 -21.70 8.81
C ARG A 12 7.66 -20.24 8.49
N ALA A 13 7.08 -19.97 7.33
CA ALA A 13 6.66 -18.62 6.95
C ALA A 13 5.67 -18.04 7.99
N ARG A 14 4.67 -18.83 8.39
CA ARG A 14 3.71 -18.43 9.43
C ARG A 14 4.37 -18.16 10.79
N ALA A 15 5.31 -19.00 11.20
CA ALA A 15 6.07 -18.75 12.43
C ALA A 15 6.90 -17.46 12.36
N LEU A 16 7.48 -17.15 11.20
CA LEU A 16 8.24 -15.92 10.98
C LEU A 16 7.34 -14.67 11.02
N LEU A 17 6.11 -14.74 10.50
CA LEU A 17 5.12 -13.67 10.65
C LEU A 17 4.85 -13.36 12.12
N SER A 18 4.61 -14.39 12.94
CA SER A 18 4.35 -14.21 14.38
C SER A 18 5.54 -13.62 15.15
N LEU A 19 6.75 -13.71 14.59
CA LEU A 19 7.97 -13.12 15.15
C LEU A 19 8.30 -11.74 14.58
N GLY A 20 7.44 -11.17 13.72
CA GLY A 20 7.69 -9.88 13.06
C GLY A 20 8.78 -9.93 11.97
N ARG A 21 9.19 -11.13 11.53
CA ARG A 21 10.26 -11.31 10.52
C ARG A 21 9.65 -11.43 9.13
N TYR A 22 9.01 -10.35 8.67
CA TYR A 22 8.15 -10.33 7.50
C TYR A 22 8.87 -10.70 6.19
N ASP A 23 10.04 -10.15 5.90
CA ASP A 23 10.83 -10.50 4.69
C ASP A 23 11.15 -11.99 4.62
N HIS A 24 11.58 -12.55 5.76
CA HIS A 24 11.89 -13.97 5.84
C HIS A 24 10.64 -14.84 5.70
N ALA A 25 9.49 -14.37 6.19
CA ALA A 25 8.22 -15.06 6.01
C ALA A 25 7.83 -15.11 4.53
N VAL A 26 7.86 -13.96 3.85
CA VAL A 26 7.60 -13.84 2.41
C VAL A 26 8.55 -14.75 1.63
N GLN A 27 9.86 -14.70 1.89
CA GLN A 27 10.84 -15.56 1.23
C GLN A 27 10.55 -17.06 1.44
N ALA A 28 10.23 -17.48 2.67
CA ALA A 28 9.91 -18.87 2.96
C ALA A 28 8.62 -19.34 2.25
N SER A 29 7.63 -18.45 2.10
CA SER A 29 6.39 -18.76 1.38
C SER A 29 6.61 -18.92 -0.13
N HIS A 30 7.50 -18.13 -0.73
CA HIS A 30 7.91 -18.30 -2.13
C HIS A 30 8.59 -19.65 -2.37
N ILE A 31 9.50 -20.06 -1.49
CA ILE A 31 10.14 -21.38 -1.57
C ILE A 31 9.09 -22.50 -1.49
N ALA A 32 8.10 -22.35 -0.62
CA ALA A 32 7.01 -23.32 -0.51
C ALA A 32 6.20 -23.44 -1.80
N TRP A 33 5.82 -22.30 -2.40
CA TRP A 33 5.08 -22.23 -3.65
C TRP A 33 5.87 -22.79 -4.83
N GLN A 34 7.14 -22.41 -4.99
CA GLN A 34 7.99 -22.89 -6.09
C GLN A 34 8.13 -24.42 -6.10
N ASP A 35 8.28 -25.04 -4.92
CA ASP A 35 8.35 -26.51 -4.82
C ASP A 35 7.00 -27.18 -5.16
N ALA A 36 5.87 -26.51 -4.89
CA ALA A 36 4.52 -27.03 -5.13
C ALA A 36 3.92 -26.65 -6.49
N ALA A 37 4.48 -25.69 -7.22
CA ALA A 37 3.82 -25.01 -8.35
C ALA A 37 3.35 -25.95 -9.47
N ASN A 38 4.12 -26.99 -9.77
CA ASN A 38 3.78 -27.97 -10.82
C ASN A 38 3.04 -29.20 -10.28
N ARG A 39 2.56 -29.16 -9.04
CA ARG A 39 1.88 -30.25 -8.35
C ARG A 39 0.38 -29.93 -8.21
N PRO A 40 -0.49 -30.93 -7.98
CA PRO A 40 -1.90 -30.69 -7.74
C PRO A 40 -2.21 -29.73 -6.58
N ALA A 41 -1.31 -29.64 -5.59
CA ALA A 41 -1.43 -28.73 -4.44
C ALA A 41 -0.89 -27.30 -4.72
N GLY A 42 -0.46 -27.00 -5.96
CA GLY A 42 0.16 -25.72 -6.32
C GLY A 42 -0.79 -24.54 -6.15
N ALA A 43 -2.09 -24.72 -6.43
CA ALA A 43 -3.11 -23.69 -6.23
C ALA A 43 -3.27 -23.35 -4.73
N ASP A 44 -3.48 -24.35 -3.87
CA ASP A 44 -3.56 -24.15 -2.42
C ASP A 44 -2.30 -23.47 -1.85
N MET A 45 -1.13 -23.80 -2.41
CA MET A 45 0.13 -23.19 -1.98
C MET A 45 0.28 -21.75 -2.47
N LEU A 46 -0.22 -21.44 -3.66
CA LEU A 46 -0.29 -20.06 -4.17
C LEU A 46 -1.15 -19.21 -3.24
N ASP A 47 -2.34 -19.68 -2.89
CA ASP A 47 -3.24 -18.98 -1.96
C ASP A 47 -2.57 -18.76 -0.60
N ALA A 48 -1.91 -19.79 -0.06
CA ALA A 48 -1.19 -19.68 1.21
C ALA A 48 -0.01 -18.70 1.14
N MET A 49 0.69 -18.60 0.01
CA MET A 49 1.76 -17.63 -0.21
C MET A 49 1.20 -16.20 -0.31
N ILE A 50 0.08 -16.01 -1.02
CA ILE A 50 -0.63 -14.73 -1.10
C ILE A 50 -1.08 -14.28 0.30
N ASP A 51 -1.59 -15.20 1.12
CA ASP A 51 -1.96 -14.93 2.52
C ASP A 51 -0.78 -14.42 3.35
N VAL A 52 0.43 -14.97 3.15
CA VAL A 52 1.64 -14.50 3.86
C VAL A 52 1.98 -13.07 3.47
N HIS A 53 1.92 -12.71 2.18
CA HIS A 53 2.15 -11.33 1.74
C HIS A 53 1.12 -10.37 2.34
N CYS A 54 -0.15 -10.73 2.29
CA CYS A 54 -1.24 -9.92 2.86
C CYS A 54 -1.04 -9.71 4.36
N ALA A 55 -0.72 -10.78 5.09
CA ALA A 55 -0.47 -10.70 6.53
C ALA A 55 0.76 -9.85 6.86
N ALA A 56 1.87 -10.03 6.14
CA ALA A 56 3.09 -9.24 6.32
C ALA A 56 2.83 -7.74 6.10
N ALA A 57 2.15 -7.38 5.01
CA ALA A 57 1.90 -6.00 4.63
C ALA A 57 0.98 -5.24 5.60
N MET A 58 0.14 -5.98 6.32
CA MET A 58 -0.86 -5.41 7.25
C MET A 58 -0.48 -5.58 8.72
N ALA A 59 0.61 -6.29 9.04
CA ALA A 59 1.03 -6.55 10.42
C ALA A 59 1.68 -5.33 11.07
N ASP A 60 2.40 -4.52 10.30
CA ASP A 60 2.98 -3.27 10.76
C ASP A 60 2.48 -2.11 9.90
N MET A 61 1.70 -1.23 10.53
CA MET A 61 1.08 -0.09 9.87
C MET A 61 1.93 1.19 9.99
N ALA A 62 3.12 1.11 10.56
CA ALA A 62 4.04 2.25 10.63
C ALA A 62 4.30 2.82 9.22
N PRO A 63 4.38 4.15 9.09
CA PRO A 63 4.59 4.81 7.80
C PRO A 63 5.92 4.44 7.15
N GLU A 64 6.95 4.19 7.95
CA GLU A 64 8.30 3.85 7.50
C GLU A 64 8.34 2.48 6.82
N HIS A 65 7.39 1.60 7.14
CA HIS A 65 7.23 0.26 6.57
C HIS A 65 6.22 0.22 5.41
N PHE A 66 5.75 1.37 4.93
CA PHE A 66 4.80 1.43 3.82
C PHE A 66 5.39 0.85 2.53
N ALA A 67 6.65 1.16 2.21
CA ALA A 67 7.28 0.71 0.96
C ALA A 67 7.38 -0.82 0.89
N ASP A 68 7.77 -1.48 1.98
CA ASP A 68 7.85 -2.94 2.06
C ASP A 68 6.45 -3.56 1.95
N ALA A 69 5.46 -3.00 2.65
CA ALA A 69 4.08 -3.45 2.58
C ALA A 69 3.49 -3.33 1.16
N GLU A 70 3.72 -2.19 0.50
CA GLU A 70 3.31 -1.97 -0.89
C GLU A 70 4.02 -2.95 -1.84
N GLN A 71 5.31 -3.22 -1.63
CA GLN A 71 6.04 -4.20 -2.42
C GLN A 71 5.46 -5.61 -2.27
N TRP A 72 5.18 -6.06 -1.05
CA TRP A 72 4.62 -7.39 -0.83
C TRP A 72 3.22 -7.53 -1.43
N LEU A 73 2.37 -6.51 -1.31
CA LEU A 73 1.03 -6.54 -1.91
C LEU A 73 1.07 -6.50 -3.45
N ASN A 74 1.97 -5.71 -4.04
CA ASN A 74 2.17 -5.74 -5.50
C ASN A 74 2.69 -7.09 -5.97
N CYS A 75 3.57 -7.75 -5.19
CA CYS A 75 4.01 -9.11 -5.50
C CYS A 75 2.82 -10.09 -5.51
N ALA A 76 1.97 -10.05 -4.49
CA ALA A 76 0.76 -10.86 -4.44
C ALA A 76 -0.20 -10.57 -5.62
N TYR A 77 -0.37 -9.29 -5.97
CA TYR A 77 -1.20 -8.87 -7.10
C TYR A 77 -0.65 -9.40 -8.44
N ASN A 78 0.66 -9.36 -8.65
CA ASN A 78 1.26 -9.89 -9.87
C ASN A 78 1.11 -11.41 -10.01
N HIS A 79 0.96 -12.12 -8.89
CA HIS A 79 0.66 -13.56 -8.90
C HIS A 79 -0.80 -13.86 -9.23
N ASP A 80 -1.74 -13.07 -8.70
CA ASP A 80 -3.16 -13.17 -9.02
C ASP A 80 -3.81 -11.77 -9.10
N PRO A 81 -3.84 -11.17 -10.31
CA PRO A 81 -4.46 -9.85 -10.52
C PRO A 81 -5.98 -9.84 -10.34
N THR A 82 -6.61 -11.03 -10.31
CA THR A 82 -8.06 -11.18 -10.11
C THR A 82 -8.44 -11.21 -8.64
N ASN A 83 -7.45 -11.34 -7.74
CA ASN A 83 -7.67 -11.40 -6.31
C ASN A 83 -8.20 -10.06 -5.76
N VAL A 84 -9.51 -9.98 -5.58
CA VAL A 84 -10.18 -8.76 -5.11
C VAL A 84 -9.71 -8.34 -3.71
N ARG A 85 -9.32 -9.30 -2.86
CA ARG A 85 -8.80 -9.01 -1.53
C ARG A 85 -7.46 -8.28 -1.60
N VAL A 86 -6.54 -8.72 -2.47
CA VAL A 86 -5.23 -8.05 -2.62
C VAL A 86 -5.41 -6.62 -3.10
N ARG A 87 -6.29 -6.37 -4.08
CA ARG A 87 -6.60 -4.99 -4.52
C ARG A 87 -7.17 -4.13 -3.40
N GLY A 88 -8.10 -4.68 -2.60
CA GLY A 88 -8.65 -3.98 -1.44
C GLY A 88 -7.58 -3.64 -0.39
N LEU A 89 -6.63 -4.53 -0.15
CA LEU A 89 -5.51 -4.28 0.76
C LEU A 89 -4.52 -3.24 0.22
N LEU A 90 -4.26 -3.23 -1.09
CA LEU A 90 -3.49 -2.15 -1.74
C LEU A 90 -4.16 -0.80 -1.51
N ALA A 91 -5.48 -0.70 -1.76
CA ALA A 91 -6.24 0.52 -1.52
C ALA A 91 -6.15 0.97 -0.05
N GLU A 92 -6.47 0.09 0.91
CA GLU A 92 -6.44 0.41 2.34
C GLU A 92 -5.03 0.83 2.80
N ARG A 93 -3.99 0.09 2.40
CA ARG A 93 -2.62 0.39 2.83
C ARG A 93 -2.15 1.73 2.27
N THR A 94 -2.43 2.01 1.01
CA THR A 94 -2.11 3.30 0.37
C THR A 94 -2.92 4.45 0.97
N PHE A 95 -4.21 4.25 1.27
CA PHE A 95 -5.04 5.25 1.95
C PHE A 95 -4.48 5.63 3.32
N ARG A 96 -4.09 4.64 4.13
CA ARG A 96 -3.48 4.87 5.44
C ARG A 96 -2.19 5.67 5.35
N HIS A 97 -1.36 5.37 4.35
CA HIS A 97 -0.15 6.15 4.09
C HIS A 97 -0.50 7.60 3.72
N ALA A 98 -1.48 7.82 2.84
CA ALA A 98 -1.93 9.15 2.47
C ALA A 98 -2.46 9.97 3.66
N VAL A 99 -3.18 9.34 4.57
CA VAL A 99 -3.67 9.99 5.80
C VAL A 99 -2.51 10.47 6.67
N GLU A 100 -1.45 9.67 6.79
CA GLU A 100 -0.26 10.07 7.54
C GLU A 100 0.50 11.21 6.86
N LEU A 101 0.67 11.15 5.54
CA LEU A 101 1.29 12.23 4.76
C LEU A 101 0.54 13.56 4.96
N ASP A 102 -0.80 13.54 4.91
CA ASP A 102 -1.61 14.74 5.20
C ASP A 102 -1.41 15.25 6.63
N ARG A 103 -1.32 14.35 7.63
CA ARG A 103 -1.03 14.73 9.02
C ARG A 103 0.32 15.40 9.18
N ARG A 104 1.33 14.97 8.43
CA ARG A 104 2.68 15.55 8.40
C ARG A 104 2.75 16.85 7.58
N GLY A 105 1.69 17.17 6.84
CA GLY A 105 1.63 18.33 5.95
C GLY A 105 2.25 18.11 4.58
N GLU A 106 2.63 16.87 4.27
CA GLU A 106 3.18 16.37 3.00
C GLU A 106 2.04 16.20 1.99
N ARG A 107 1.50 17.34 1.59
CA ARG A 107 0.22 17.43 0.88
C ARG A 107 0.27 16.83 -0.52
N ASP A 108 1.32 17.11 -1.27
CA ASP A 108 1.38 16.74 -2.68
C ASP A 108 1.58 15.21 -2.79
N GLU A 109 2.39 14.66 -1.89
CA GLU A 109 2.58 13.23 -1.67
C GLU A 109 1.27 12.55 -1.24
N ALA A 110 0.52 13.16 -0.31
CA ALA A 110 -0.78 12.66 0.10
C ALA A 110 -1.77 12.59 -1.08
N ILE A 111 -1.78 13.63 -1.94
CA ILE A 111 -2.60 13.65 -3.16
C ILE A 111 -2.21 12.53 -4.13
N GLU A 112 -0.91 12.30 -4.33
CA GLU A 112 -0.41 11.20 -5.18
C GLU A 112 -0.85 9.85 -4.63
N ALA A 113 -0.66 9.61 -3.34
CA ALA A 113 -1.06 8.38 -2.67
C ALA A 113 -2.58 8.15 -2.77
N LEU A 114 -3.40 9.18 -2.61
CA LEU A 114 -4.86 9.07 -2.80
C LEU A 114 -5.23 8.73 -4.24
N GLY A 115 -4.52 9.30 -5.22
CA GLY A 115 -4.65 8.92 -6.62
C GLY A 115 -4.40 7.43 -6.82
N LYS A 116 -3.29 6.91 -6.29
CA LYS A 116 -2.95 5.48 -6.34
C LYS A 116 -4.01 4.63 -5.64
N CYS A 117 -4.46 5.00 -4.44
CA CYS A 117 -5.55 4.31 -3.73
C CYS A 117 -6.79 4.13 -4.61
N LEU A 118 -7.22 5.20 -5.29
CA LEU A 118 -8.40 5.18 -6.16
C LEU A 118 -8.20 4.39 -7.46
N THR A 119 -6.95 4.08 -7.86
CA THR A 119 -6.71 3.11 -8.95
C THR A 119 -7.00 1.68 -8.53
N TRP A 120 -6.80 1.36 -7.25
CA TRP A 120 -7.05 0.03 -6.69
C TRP A 120 -8.52 -0.16 -6.29
N ASP A 121 -9.12 0.88 -5.72
CA ASP A 121 -10.53 0.93 -5.34
C ASP A 121 -11.13 2.29 -5.74
N PRO A 122 -11.76 2.39 -6.93
CA PRO A 122 -12.40 3.61 -7.40
C PRO A 122 -13.57 4.08 -6.53
N GLU A 123 -14.16 3.22 -5.70
CA GLU A 123 -15.31 3.52 -4.85
C GLU A 123 -14.91 3.84 -3.40
N HIS A 124 -13.61 3.98 -3.12
CA HIS A 124 -13.09 4.27 -1.77
C HIS A 124 -13.51 5.67 -1.28
N ALA A 125 -14.69 5.75 -0.65
CA ALA A 125 -15.34 7.01 -0.29
C ALA A 125 -14.48 7.95 0.56
N GLU A 126 -13.74 7.41 1.53
CA GLU A 126 -12.86 8.21 2.39
C GLU A 126 -11.68 8.82 1.63
N ALA A 127 -11.14 8.11 0.64
CA ALA A 127 -10.03 8.57 -0.18
C ALA A 127 -10.48 9.68 -1.13
N ASP A 128 -11.63 9.51 -1.79
CA ASP A 128 -12.24 10.56 -2.63
C ASP A 128 -12.56 11.82 -1.80
N ALA A 129 -13.15 11.65 -0.61
CA ALA A 129 -13.46 12.77 0.28
C ALA A 129 -12.20 13.54 0.71
N LEU A 130 -11.14 12.82 1.09
CA LEU A 130 -9.86 13.41 1.47
C LEU A 130 -9.22 14.14 0.28
N LEU A 131 -9.15 13.49 -0.89
CA LEU A 131 -8.59 14.07 -2.11
C LEU A 131 -9.30 15.37 -2.51
N ARG A 132 -10.64 15.40 -2.45
CA ARG A 132 -11.44 16.62 -2.71
C ARG A 132 -11.13 17.72 -1.70
N ARG A 133 -11.00 17.39 -0.41
CA ARG A 133 -10.62 18.36 0.63
C ARG A 133 -9.25 18.96 0.35
N LEU A 134 -8.26 18.13 0.00
CA LEU A 134 -6.92 18.59 -0.36
C LEU A 134 -6.97 19.44 -1.63
N ASN A 135 -7.65 19.05 -2.70
CA ASN A 135 -7.69 19.87 -3.90
C ASN A 135 -8.34 21.26 -3.68
N ARG A 136 -9.36 21.37 -2.82
CA ARG A 136 -9.97 22.67 -2.46
C ARG A 136 -9.04 23.59 -1.68
N GLY A 137 -8.32 23.06 -0.68
CA GLY A 137 -7.40 23.88 0.12
C GLY A 137 -6.24 24.50 -0.65
N GLY A 138 -5.87 23.90 -1.81
CA GLY A 138 -4.72 24.34 -2.61
C GLY A 138 -5.05 25.59 -3.41
N ARG A 139 -6.30 25.68 -3.89
CA ARG A 139 -6.85 26.87 -4.55
C ARG A 139 -6.86 28.08 -3.61
N ASN A 140 -7.21 27.88 -2.34
CA ASN A 140 -7.26 28.96 -1.36
C ASN A 140 -5.87 29.48 -0.94
N ARG A 141 -4.82 28.64 -0.98
CA ARG A 141 -3.45 29.03 -0.62
C ARG A 141 -2.75 29.78 -1.76
N ARG A 142 -2.98 29.38 -3.02
CA ARG A 142 -2.49 30.10 -4.21
C ARG A 142 -3.15 31.46 -4.39
N GLY A 143 -4.41 31.64 -4.00
CA GLY A 143 -5.10 32.94 -4.07
C GLY A 143 -4.71 33.97 -3.02
N ARG A 144 -3.91 33.61 -1.99
CA ARG A 144 -3.44 34.56 -0.95
C ARG A 144 -1.99 35.04 -1.15
N GLY A 145 -1.25 34.49 -2.12
CA GLY A 145 0.13 34.88 -2.42
C GLY A 145 0.25 36.17 -3.25
N ASP A 146 -0.79 36.56 -3.99
CA ASP A 146 -0.73 37.65 -4.97
C ASP A 146 -1.17 39.04 -4.44
N VAL A 147 -1.49 39.18 -3.14
CA VAL A 147 -2.07 40.44 -2.60
C VAL A 147 -1.06 41.32 -1.84
N LEU A 148 0.24 40.97 -1.80
CA LEU A 148 1.27 41.74 -1.08
C LEU A 148 2.32 42.43 -1.96
N GLY A 149 2.12 42.49 -3.27
CA GLY A 149 3.09 43.10 -4.18
C GLY A 149 2.48 44.13 -5.11
N GLN A 150 1.92 45.23 -4.59
CA GLN A 150 1.85 46.54 -5.25
C GLN A 150 1.07 47.53 -4.39
N ARG A 151 1.79 48.30 -3.57
CA ARG A 151 1.28 49.58 -3.09
C ARG A 151 2.41 50.59 -3.01
N SER A 152 2.41 51.44 -4.04
CA SER A 152 2.80 52.86 -4.04
C SER A 152 4.26 53.19 -3.77
N LEU A 153 4.88 53.90 -4.73
CA LEU A 153 5.45 55.22 -4.53
C LEU A 153 5.70 55.88 -5.91
N GLU A 154 4.69 56.58 -6.43
CA GLU A 154 4.91 57.78 -7.21
C GLU A 154 4.08 58.90 -6.57
N PRO A 155 4.68 60.04 -6.20
CA PRO A 155 3.93 61.25 -5.94
C PRO A 155 3.95 62.18 -7.19
N PRO A 156 2.89 62.98 -7.39
CA PRO A 156 2.68 63.81 -8.58
C PRO A 156 3.17 65.27 -8.36
N PRO A 157 2.96 66.14 -9.36
CA PRO A 157 3.86 66.44 -10.47
C PRO A 157 5.10 67.28 -10.09
#